data_AF-A0A1A8YR66-F1
#
_entry.id   AF-A0A1A8YR66-F1
#
_cell.length_a   1.000
_cell.length_b   1.000
_cell.length_c   1.000
_cell.angle_alpha   90.00
_cell.angle_beta   90.00
_cell.angle_gamma   90.00
#
_symmetry.space_group_name_H-M   'P 1'
#
loop_
_entity.id
_entity.type
_entity.pdbx_description
1 polymer ?
#
loop_
_entity_poly.entity_id
_entity_poly.type
_entity_poly.pdbx_seq_one_letter_code
_entity_poly.pdbx_strand_id
1 'polypeptide(L)'
;MEGKDDYKKKKKKFGNNFSEKKIVNKKIIFFNMIYLMILFIICFIGGVLLGLLTTSYTPEINIVQNSENTFYFLLKENKVIVGGKLNIKLNISNNTMLSYIYYSQNVKYFYYPIGASYRCLLYNGGLEETSANQAPLTHKSEISEPLDNNEGTFPTKLSVRIKYSLLKPSTETHIVPLHLGYELSKEYMEEIQPLYDDCKRYNKLYFSIRLEELYITSDFRKVLNGKNHELMFSCKCDVDTKLDAFFTSTPVNKSIIFENLKNDPTLLE
;
A
#
# COMPACT_ATOMS: atom_id res chain seq x y z
N MET A 1 -44.68 102.52 -35.43
CA MET A 1 -46.02 102.26 -34.87
C MET A 1 -45.92 101.08 -33.93
N GLU A 2 -46.67 101.16 -32.83
CA GLU A 2 -46.48 100.52 -31.53
C GLU A 2 -46.69 98.99 -31.46
N GLY A 3 -46.14 98.40 -30.39
CA GLY A 3 -46.55 97.10 -29.82
C GLY A 3 -45.35 96.20 -29.49
N LYS A 4 -44.70 96.32 -28.31
CA LYS A 4 -44.97 95.57 -27.06
C LYS A 4 -45.11 94.05 -27.27
N ASP A 5 -44.54 93.13 -26.51
CA ASP A 5 -43.65 93.12 -25.36
C ASP A 5 -43.25 91.62 -25.17
N ASP A 6 -42.15 91.41 -24.45
CA ASP A 6 -41.86 90.25 -23.61
C ASP A 6 -41.45 88.89 -24.22
N TYR A 7 -40.12 88.73 -24.21
CA TYR A 7 -39.39 87.50 -23.96
C TYR A 7 -39.98 86.62 -22.85
N LYS A 8 -40.78 85.60 -23.18
CA LYS A 8 -40.98 84.42 -22.32
C LYS A 8 -40.03 83.29 -22.73
N LYS A 9 -38.82 83.32 -22.17
CA LYS A 9 -37.92 82.17 -22.08
C LYS A 9 -38.69 81.01 -21.42
N LYS A 10 -39.02 79.96 -22.18
CA LYS A 10 -39.48 78.67 -21.65
C LYS A 10 -38.44 78.17 -20.65
N LYS A 11 -38.70 78.31 -19.34
CA LYS A 11 -37.96 77.59 -18.31
C LYS A 11 -38.19 76.10 -18.55
N LYS A 12 -37.22 75.43 -19.20
CA LYS A 12 -37.06 73.98 -19.06
C LYS A 12 -36.84 73.72 -17.56
N LYS A 13 -37.89 73.30 -16.86
CA LYS A 13 -37.71 72.53 -15.63
C LYS A 13 -37.04 71.23 -16.09
N PHE A 14 -35.71 71.18 -16.01
CA PHE A 14 -35.03 69.92 -15.80
C PHE A 14 -35.60 69.40 -14.48
N GLY A 15 -36.62 68.55 -14.59
CA GLY A 15 -36.93 67.65 -13.50
C GLY A 15 -35.65 66.88 -13.27
N ASN A 16 -35.00 67.11 -12.13
CA ASN A 16 -34.17 66.09 -11.55
C ASN A 16 -35.04 64.84 -11.56
N ASN A 17 -34.72 63.90 -12.45
CA ASN A 17 -35.04 62.51 -12.24
C ASN A 17 -34.30 62.17 -10.95
N PHE A 18 -34.94 62.50 -9.83
CA PHE A 18 -34.71 61.87 -8.56
C PHE A 18 -34.59 60.41 -8.92
N SER A 19 -33.40 59.86 -8.70
CA SER A 19 -33.25 58.44 -8.47
C SER A 19 -34.44 58.03 -7.62
N GLU A 20 -35.43 57.37 -8.21
CA GLU A 20 -36.37 56.60 -7.44
C GLU A 20 -35.46 55.66 -6.67
N LYS A 21 -35.22 55.98 -5.39
CA LYS A 21 -34.73 54.98 -4.46
C LYS A 21 -35.82 53.94 -4.48
N LYS A 22 -35.65 52.93 -5.34
CA LYS A 22 -36.44 51.70 -5.34
C LYS A 22 -36.56 51.38 -3.86
N ILE A 23 -37.78 51.43 -3.33
CA ILE A 23 -38.01 51.04 -1.94
C ILE A 23 -37.75 49.55 -1.93
N VAL A 24 -36.48 49.21 -1.72
CA VAL A 24 -36.02 47.86 -1.61
C VAL A 24 -36.74 47.32 -0.40
N ASN A 25 -37.68 46.41 -0.65
CA ASN A 25 -38.48 45.83 0.42
C ASN A 25 -37.52 44.98 1.27
N LYS A 26 -36.98 45.60 2.33
CA LYS A 26 -35.93 45.01 3.18
C LYS A 26 -36.35 43.65 3.72
N LYS A 27 -37.66 43.41 3.91
CA LYS A 27 -38.22 42.10 4.26
C LYS A 27 -37.98 41.05 3.16
N ILE A 28 -38.27 41.38 1.90
CA ILE A 28 -38.05 40.46 0.77
C ILE A 28 -36.56 40.13 0.61
N ILE A 29 -35.68 41.13 0.73
CA ILE A 29 -34.22 40.89 0.71
C ILE A 29 -33.78 39.98 1.87
N PHE A 30 -34.32 40.21 3.07
CA PHE A 30 -34.00 39.39 4.24
C PHE A 30 -34.45 37.93 4.06
N PHE A 31 -35.68 37.70 3.58
CA PHE A 31 -36.16 36.35 3.27
C PHE A 31 -35.36 35.68 2.16
N ASN A 32 -35.00 36.42 1.10
CA ASN A 32 -34.15 35.90 0.03
C ASN A 32 -32.73 35.56 0.53
N MET A 33 -32.16 36.37 1.42
CA MET A 33 -30.86 36.05 2.04
C MET A 33 -30.94 34.78 2.88
N ILE A 34 -31.97 34.62 3.72
CA ILE A 34 -32.18 33.40 4.51
C ILE A 34 -32.33 32.19 3.59
N TYR A 35 -33.15 32.30 2.54
CA TYR A 35 -33.36 31.22 1.58
C TYR A 35 -32.04 30.82 0.89
N LEU A 36 -31.26 31.77 0.42
CA LEU A 36 -29.95 31.53 -0.20
C LEU A 36 -28.95 30.91 0.80
N MET A 37 -28.97 31.35 2.06
CA MET A 37 -28.16 30.79 3.15
C MET A 37 -28.50 29.31 3.39
N ILE A 38 -29.79 28.99 3.47
CA ILE A 38 -30.27 27.61 3.65
C ILE A 38 -29.87 26.76 2.44
N LEU A 39 -30.10 27.25 1.22
CA LEU A 39 -29.71 26.56 -0.01
C LEU A 39 -28.20 26.29 -0.04
N PHE A 40 -27.39 27.30 0.32
CA PHE A 40 -25.94 27.16 0.43
C PHE A 40 -25.54 26.07 1.43
N ILE A 41 -26.14 26.07 2.64
CA ILE A 41 -25.85 25.05 3.66
C ILE A 41 -26.21 23.65 3.14
N ILE A 42 -27.37 23.49 2.50
CA ILE A 42 -27.80 22.19 1.94
C ILE A 42 -26.81 21.74 0.85
N CYS A 43 -26.44 22.61 -0.08
CA CYS A 43 -25.48 22.30 -1.14
C CYS A 43 -24.09 21.99 -0.56
N PHE A 44 -23.66 22.71 0.47
CA PHE A 44 -22.37 22.49 1.14
C PHE A 44 -22.34 21.13 1.85
N ILE A 45 -23.36 20.83 2.67
CA ILE A 45 -23.47 19.54 3.36
C ILE A 45 -23.57 18.40 2.33
N GLY A 46 -24.39 18.57 1.30
CA GLY A 46 -24.53 17.60 0.21
C GLY A 46 -23.20 17.34 -0.51
N GLY A 47 -22.44 18.41 -0.81
CA GLY A 47 -21.12 18.30 -1.43
C GLY A 47 -20.09 17.59 -0.55
N VAL A 48 -20.07 17.90 0.75
CA VAL A 48 -19.19 17.23 1.72
C VAL A 48 -19.53 15.74 1.84
N LEU A 49 -20.81 15.41 1.98
CA LEU A 49 -21.26 14.01 2.05
C LEU A 49 -20.94 13.25 0.76
N LEU A 50 -21.18 13.85 -0.40
CA LEU A 50 -20.84 13.25 -1.69
C LEU A 50 -19.32 13.03 -1.82
N GLY A 51 -18.50 13.99 -1.39
CA GLY A 51 -17.04 13.86 -1.33
C GLY A 51 -16.59 12.72 -0.42
N LEU A 52 -17.18 12.59 0.77
CA LEU A 52 -16.92 11.48 1.68
C LEU A 52 -17.36 10.12 1.11
N LEU A 53 -18.44 10.08 0.32
CA LEU A 53 -18.95 8.86 -0.30
C LEU A 53 -18.15 8.42 -1.53
N THR A 54 -17.58 9.36 -2.28
CA THR A 54 -16.92 9.09 -3.57
C THR A 54 -15.40 8.94 -3.48
N THR A 55 -14.75 9.52 -2.46
CA THR A 55 -13.30 9.37 -2.28
C THR A 55 -12.96 7.92 -1.97
N SER A 56 -12.03 7.30 -2.70
CA SER A 56 -11.42 6.02 -2.29
C SER A 56 -10.08 6.32 -1.66
N TYR A 57 -9.94 5.97 -0.37
CA TYR A 57 -8.68 6.17 0.33
C TYR A 57 -7.77 4.99 0.00
N THR A 58 -6.55 5.26 -0.44
CA THR A 58 -5.49 4.25 -0.50
C THR A 58 -4.44 4.69 0.50
N PRO A 59 -4.21 3.95 1.61
CA PRO A 59 -3.14 4.31 2.52
C PRO A 59 -1.80 4.28 1.79
N GLU A 60 -0.89 5.15 2.21
CA GLU A 60 0.50 5.00 1.82
C GLU A 60 1.11 3.90 2.70
N ILE A 61 1.62 2.85 2.07
CA ILE A 61 2.22 1.69 2.76
C ILE A 61 3.66 1.57 2.30
N ASN A 62 4.58 1.58 3.27
CA ASN A 62 6.01 1.43 3.02
C ASN A 62 6.59 0.34 3.93
N ILE A 63 7.65 -0.33 3.50
CA ILE A 63 8.40 -1.25 4.37
C ILE A 63 9.52 -0.50 5.07
N VAL A 64 9.63 -0.74 6.38
CA VAL A 64 10.82 -0.37 7.17
C VAL A 64 11.76 -1.57 7.18
N GLN A 65 12.94 -1.44 6.57
CA GLN A 65 13.90 -2.53 6.52
C GLN A 65 14.33 -2.92 7.93
N ASN A 66 14.23 -4.21 8.26
CA ASN A 66 14.64 -4.74 9.55
C ASN A 66 15.97 -5.49 9.41
N SER A 67 17.07 -4.86 9.83
CA SER A 67 18.41 -5.44 9.75
C SER A 67 18.67 -6.62 10.70
N GLU A 68 17.71 -6.92 11.59
CA GLU A 68 17.74 -8.06 12.51
C GLU A 68 17.15 -9.33 11.89
N ASN A 69 16.40 -9.21 10.79
CA ASN A 69 15.86 -10.38 10.11
C ASN A 69 17.02 -11.17 9.49
N THR A 70 17.14 -12.45 9.87
CA THR A 70 18.11 -13.39 9.33
C THR A 70 17.38 -14.65 8.87
N PHE A 71 17.76 -15.12 7.68
CA PHE A 71 17.36 -16.41 7.14
C PHE A 71 18.51 -17.39 7.30
N TYR A 72 18.22 -18.57 7.82
CA TYR A 72 19.17 -19.58 8.23
C TYR A 72 19.11 -20.80 7.33
N PHE A 73 20.28 -21.36 7.06
CA PHE A 73 20.50 -22.68 6.50
C PHE A 73 21.36 -23.45 7.51
N LEU A 74 20.75 -24.41 8.21
CA LEU A 74 21.37 -25.13 9.33
C LEU A 74 21.43 -26.64 9.06
N LEU A 75 22.49 -27.29 9.54
CA LEU A 75 22.57 -28.75 9.61
C LEU A 75 22.40 -29.17 11.08
N LYS A 76 21.22 -29.69 11.44
CA LYS A 76 20.92 -30.19 12.80
C LYS A 76 20.67 -31.69 12.73
N GLU A 77 21.42 -32.49 13.49
CA GLU A 77 21.22 -33.95 13.57
C GLU A 77 21.16 -34.64 12.18
N ASN A 78 22.02 -34.21 11.25
CA ASN A 78 22.05 -34.69 9.86
C ASN A 78 20.79 -34.35 9.01
N LYS A 79 19.99 -33.40 9.47
CA LYS A 79 18.83 -32.84 8.78
C LYS A 79 19.13 -31.41 8.34
N VAL A 80 18.73 -31.09 7.11
CA VAL A 80 18.86 -29.74 6.55
C VAL A 80 17.64 -28.94 6.96
N ILE A 81 17.84 -27.90 7.75
CA ILE A 81 16.80 -26.98 8.21
C ILE A 81 16.98 -25.65 7.50
N VAL A 82 15.91 -25.12 6.92
CA VAL A 82 15.91 -23.80 6.28
C VAL A 82 14.75 -22.95 6.78
N GLY A 83 14.97 -21.65 6.97
CA GLY A 83 13.90 -20.74 7.38
C GLY A 83 14.41 -19.49 8.08
N GLY A 84 13.49 -18.70 8.63
CA GLY A 84 13.83 -17.52 9.42
C GLY A 84 12.61 -16.98 10.17
N LYS A 85 12.84 -16.37 11.34
CA LYS A 85 11.80 -15.60 12.06
C LYS A 85 11.81 -14.15 11.56
N LEU A 86 11.23 -13.93 10.38
CA LEU A 86 11.26 -12.63 9.70
C LEU A 86 10.10 -11.75 10.21
N ASN A 87 10.42 -10.58 10.77
CA ASN A 87 9.41 -9.61 11.19
C ASN A 87 9.34 -8.47 10.17
N ILE A 88 8.27 -8.46 9.36
CA ILE A 88 8.07 -7.47 8.31
C ILE A 88 7.40 -6.24 8.93
N LYS A 89 8.13 -5.13 9.00
CA LYS A 89 7.63 -3.87 9.56
C LYS A 89 6.97 -3.05 8.44
N LEU A 90 5.65 -3.03 8.44
CA LEU A 90 4.84 -2.19 7.55
C LEU A 90 4.56 -0.86 8.22
N ASN A 91 4.89 0.23 7.52
CA ASN A 91 4.55 1.58 7.94
C ASN A 91 3.37 2.08 7.12
N ILE A 92 2.25 2.32 7.78
CA ILE A 92 0.99 2.70 7.14
C ILE A 92 0.64 4.12 7.55
N SER A 93 0.63 5.03 6.58
CA SER A 93 0.33 6.44 6.81
C SER A 93 -1.12 6.78 6.42
N ASN A 94 -1.80 7.45 7.34
CA ASN A 94 -3.13 8.01 7.17
C ASN A 94 -3.04 9.48 6.84
N ASN A 95 -3.39 9.81 5.60
CA ASN A 95 -3.49 11.18 5.13
C ASN A 95 -4.93 11.72 5.20
N THR A 96 -5.84 10.99 5.86
CA THR A 96 -7.26 11.33 6.00
C THR A 96 -7.57 11.83 7.40
N MET A 97 -8.70 12.52 7.54
CA MET A 97 -9.21 13.00 8.84
C MET A 97 -10.11 11.97 9.54
N LEU A 98 -10.12 10.71 9.09
CA LEU A 98 -10.97 9.65 9.63
C LEU A 98 -10.12 8.44 10.02
N SER A 99 -10.48 7.82 11.15
CA SER A 99 -9.96 6.49 11.49
C SER A 99 -10.59 5.45 10.55
N TYR A 100 -9.82 4.43 10.21
CA TYR A 100 -10.33 3.29 9.48
C TYR A 100 -9.53 2.03 9.82
N ILE A 101 -10.09 0.89 9.44
CA ILE A 101 -9.39 -0.39 9.49
C ILE A 101 -9.06 -0.77 8.05
N TYR A 102 -7.78 -0.95 7.78
CA TYR A 102 -7.26 -1.44 6.52
C TYR A 102 -7.18 -2.97 6.55
N TYR A 103 -7.74 -3.62 5.54
CA TYR A 103 -7.76 -5.07 5.42
C TYR A 103 -7.11 -5.52 4.12
N SER A 104 -6.44 -6.67 4.20
CA SER A 104 -6.03 -7.51 3.06
C SER A 104 -6.62 -8.90 3.31
N GLN A 105 -7.45 -9.41 2.40
CA GLN A 105 -8.04 -10.76 2.56
C GLN A 105 -7.17 -11.87 2.01
N ASN A 106 -6.16 -11.51 1.25
CA ASN A 106 -5.20 -12.42 0.66
C ASN A 106 -3.82 -11.76 0.76
N VAL A 107 -2.95 -12.37 1.56
CA VAL A 107 -1.57 -11.96 1.82
C VAL A 107 -0.67 -13.08 1.33
N LYS A 108 0.22 -12.75 0.40
CA LYS A 108 1.15 -13.69 -0.22
C LYS A 108 2.60 -13.24 -0.01
N TYR A 109 3.50 -14.21 0.02
CA TYR A 109 4.93 -13.95 0.19
C TYR A 109 5.70 -14.51 -1.00
N PHE A 110 6.69 -13.76 -1.46
CA PHE A 110 7.49 -14.18 -2.60
C PHE A 110 8.98 -14.07 -2.30
N TYR A 111 9.75 -15.02 -2.81
CA TYR A 111 11.20 -14.94 -2.94
C TYR A 111 11.58 -14.34 -4.29
N TYR A 112 12.56 -13.43 -4.30
CA TYR A 112 13.15 -12.87 -5.50
C TYR A 112 14.60 -13.35 -5.66
N PRO A 113 14.89 -14.22 -6.63
CA PRO A 113 16.27 -14.60 -6.92
C PRO A 113 17.07 -13.36 -7.34
N ILE A 114 18.34 -13.30 -6.94
CA ILE A 114 19.29 -12.26 -7.33
C ILE A 114 20.00 -12.69 -8.62
N GLY A 115 20.40 -13.96 -8.70
CA GLY A 115 21.08 -14.53 -9.87
C GLY A 115 22.57 -14.18 -9.93
N ALA A 116 23.14 -14.08 -11.14
CA ALA A 116 24.59 -13.98 -11.31
C ALA A 116 25.21 -12.65 -10.86
N SER A 117 24.40 -11.59 -10.69
CA SER A 117 24.84 -10.31 -10.10
C SER A 117 23.64 -9.55 -9.53
N TYR A 118 23.86 -8.57 -8.65
CA TYR A 118 22.77 -7.69 -8.18
C TYR A 118 22.03 -6.94 -9.30
N ARG A 119 22.65 -6.78 -10.48
CA ARG A 119 21.97 -6.18 -11.63
C ARG A 119 20.88 -7.10 -12.18
N CYS A 120 21.06 -8.42 -12.06
CA CYS A 120 20.10 -9.41 -12.52
C CYS A 120 18.80 -9.37 -11.70
N LEU A 121 18.83 -8.95 -10.44
CA LEU A 121 17.62 -8.73 -9.62
C LEU A 121 16.63 -7.78 -10.32
N LEU A 122 17.13 -6.74 -11.00
CA LEU A 122 16.28 -5.79 -11.73
C LEU A 122 15.68 -6.38 -13.00
N TYR A 123 16.25 -7.45 -13.54
CA TYR A 123 15.94 -8.03 -14.85
C TYR A 123 15.58 -9.52 -14.79
N ASN A 124 15.26 -10.03 -13.58
CA ASN A 124 15.14 -11.45 -13.22
C ASN A 124 14.80 -12.35 -14.41
N GLY A 125 15.87 -12.86 -15.01
CA GLY A 125 15.99 -13.51 -16.30
C GLY A 125 17.49 -13.75 -16.50
N GLY A 126 18.07 -14.62 -15.68
CA GLY A 126 19.48 -14.96 -15.74
C GLY A 126 19.84 -15.49 -17.12
N LEU A 127 20.33 -14.60 -17.97
CA LEU A 127 21.19 -14.77 -19.14
C LEU A 127 21.55 -13.36 -19.58
N GLU A 128 22.80 -13.17 -19.99
CA GLU A 128 23.42 -11.91 -20.43
C GLU A 128 22.83 -11.36 -21.75
N GLU A 129 21.52 -11.42 -21.96
CA GLU A 129 20.92 -10.79 -23.12
C GLU A 129 20.67 -9.32 -22.85
N THR A 130 21.48 -8.47 -23.49
CA THR A 130 21.32 -7.01 -23.61
C THR A 130 20.08 -6.62 -24.43
N SER A 131 18.92 -7.25 -24.20
CA SER A 131 17.67 -6.85 -24.85
C SER A 131 16.86 -5.95 -23.92
N ALA A 132 16.55 -4.75 -24.40
CA ALA A 132 15.88 -3.68 -23.65
C ALA A 132 14.39 -3.93 -23.33
N ASN A 133 13.89 -5.16 -23.54
CA ASN A 133 12.48 -5.52 -23.48
C ASN A 133 12.10 -6.42 -22.30
N GLN A 134 13.02 -6.72 -21.37
CA GLN A 134 12.67 -7.47 -20.17
C GLN A 134 11.92 -6.57 -19.18
N ALA A 135 10.70 -6.97 -18.81
CA ALA A 135 9.98 -6.34 -17.72
C ALA A 135 10.74 -6.58 -16.40
N PRO A 136 10.95 -5.55 -15.56
CA PRO A 136 11.66 -5.74 -14.30
C PRO A 136 10.97 -6.76 -13.39
N LEU A 137 11.75 -7.54 -12.62
CA LEU A 137 11.25 -8.42 -11.55
C LEU A 137 10.29 -9.54 -12.01
N THR A 138 10.52 -10.13 -13.19
CA THR A 138 9.64 -11.17 -13.77
C THR A 138 9.70 -12.53 -13.09
N HIS A 139 10.88 -12.98 -12.66
CA HIS A 139 11.00 -14.25 -11.95
C HIS A 139 10.98 -14.04 -10.43
N LYS A 140 10.03 -14.72 -9.78
CA LYS A 140 9.87 -14.84 -8.34
C LYS A 140 9.20 -16.16 -8.03
N SER A 141 9.38 -16.63 -6.79
CA SER A 141 8.77 -17.86 -6.31
C SER A 141 7.82 -17.52 -5.17
N GLU A 142 6.55 -17.91 -5.29
CA GLU A 142 5.60 -17.82 -4.18
C GLU A 142 6.01 -18.80 -3.08
N ILE A 143 6.07 -18.34 -1.84
CA ILE A 143 6.21 -19.23 -0.69
C ILE A 143 4.83 -19.81 -0.44
N SER A 144 4.68 -21.13 -0.61
CA SER A 144 3.40 -21.80 -0.44
C SER A 144 2.84 -21.58 0.96
N GLU A 145 1.52 -21.45 1.06
CA GLU A 145 0.82 -21.53 2.34
C GLU A 145 1.15 -22.87 3.03
N PRO A 146 1.67 -22.86 4.27
CA PRO A 146 2.00 -24.07 5.00
C PRO A 146 0.77 -24.92 5.32
N LEU A 147 0.93 -26.25 5.35
CA LEU A 147 -0.18 -27.18 5.63
C LEU A 147 -0.84 -26.97 7.01
N ASP A 148 -0.11 -26.42 7.98
CA ASP A 148 -0.58 -26.16 9.33
C ASP A 148 -1.43 -24.89 9.47
N ASN A 149 -1.48 -24.02 8.44
CA ASN A 149 -2.31 -22.80 8.38
C ASN A 149 -2.21 -21.91 9.62
N ASN A 150 -1.02 -21.78 10.20
CA ASN A 150 -0.82 -20.98 11.41
C ASN A 150 -0.65 -19.49 11.09
N GLU A 151 -1.75 -18.73 11.21
CA GLU A 151 -1.79 -17.27 11.01
C GLU A 151 -0.85 -16.47 11.93
N GLY A 152 -0.41 -17.03 13.07
CA GLY A 152 0.52 -16.35 13.97
C GLY A 152 1.96 -16.32 13.43
N THR A 153 2.31 -17.27 12.57
CA THR A 153 3.64 -17.43 11.97
C THR A 153 3.64 -17.18 10.47
N PHE A 154 2.51 -17.39 9.80
CA PHE A 154 2.31 -17.17 8.38
C PHE A 154 0.91 -16.57 8.14
N PRO A 155 0.74 -15.25 8.32
CA PRO A 155 -0.53 -14.58 8.10
C PRO A 155 -0.94 -14.62 6.63
N THR A 156 -2.14 -15.12 6.34
CA THR A 156 -2.78 -15.04 5.01
C THR A 156 -3.74 -13.85 4.91
N LYS A 157 -4.03 -13.22 6.06
CA LYS A 157 -4.89 -12.03 6.18
C LYS A 157 -4.26 -10.96 7.02
N LEU A 158 -4.59 -9.71 6.70
CA LEU A 158 -4.11 -8.54 7.42
C LEU A 158 -5.27 -7.65 7.83
N SER A 159 -5.22 -7.14 9.07
CA SER A 159 -6.17 -6.15 9.59
C SER A 159 -5.43 -5.15 10.46
N VAL A 160 -5.29 -3.91 9.98
CA VAL A 160 -4.59 -2.85 10.72
C VAL A 160 -5.55 -1.70 11.00
N ARG A 161 -5.73 -1.37 12.28
CA ARG A 161 -6.48 -0.18 12.69
C ARG A 161 -5.58 1.03 12.55
N ILE A 162 -6.01 1.98 11.73
CA ILE A 162 -5.29 3.20 11.41
C ILE A 162 -6.03 4.37 12.02
N LYS A 163 -5.37 5.07 12.95
CA LYS A 163 -5.91 6.28 13.58
C LYS A 163 -5.71 7.48 12.67
N TYR A 164 -6.48 8.55 12.89
CA TYR A 164 -6.23 9.85 12.27
C TYR A 164 -5.61 10.82 13.27
N SER A 165 -5.02 11.89 12.75
CA SER A 165 -4.61 13.06 13.51
C SER A 165 -5.02 14.31 12.72
N LEU A 166 -5.52 15.34 13.42
CA LEU A 166 -6.04 16.55 12.79
C LEU A 166 -4.95 17.46 12.22
N LEU A 167 -3.72 17.37 12.74
CA LEU A 167 -2.65 18.33 12.46
C LEU A 167 -1.54 17.75 11.58
N LYS A 168 -1.34 16.43 11.61
CA LYS A 168 -0.27 15.74 10.86
C LYS A 168 -0.78 14.37 10.42
N PRO A 169 -0.27 13.82 9.30
CA PRO A 169 -0.49 12.42 8.96
C PRO A 169 -0.17 11.52 10.16
N SER A 170 -1.07 10.59 10.45
CA SER A 170 -0.83 9.58 11.47
C SER A 170 -0.15 8.39 10.81
N THR A 171 0.90 7.89 11.42
CA THR A 171 1.70 6.80 10.88
C THR A 171 1.75 5.68 11.91
N GLU A 172 1.29 4.49 11.54
CA GLU A 172 1.26 3.32 12.42
C GLU A 172 2.20 2.26 11.85
N THR A 173 3.07 1.71 12.71
CA THR A 173 3.93 0.58 12.36
C THR A 173 3.25 -0.72 12.78
N HIS A 174 3.00 -1.59 11.81
CA HIS A 174 2.46 -2.92 12.01
C HIS A 174 3.51 -3.98 11.68
N ILE A 175 3.58 -5.03 12.48
CA ILE A 175 4.53 -6.13 12.28
C ILE A 175 3.75 -7.33 11.74
N VAL A 176 4.11 -7.76 10.54
CA VAL A 176 3.62 -9.02 9.95
C VAL A 176 4.68 -10.09 10.17
N PRO A 177 4.41 -11.12 11.00
CA PRO A 177 5.36 -12.21 11.23
C PRO A 177 5.38 -13.15 10.02
N LEU A 178 6.53 -13.31 9.37
CA LEU A 178 6.79 -14.38 8.41
C LEU A 178 7.84 -15.30 9.02
N HIS A 179 7.40 -16.24 9.84
CA HIS A 179 8.25 -17.16 10.56
C HIS A 179 8.19 -18.51 9.86
N LEU A 180 9.33 -18.88 9.28
CA LEU A 180 9.50 -20.07 8.45
C LEU A 180 10.49 -21.02 9.12
N GLY A 181 10.22 -22.32 9.11
CA GLY A 181 11.16 -23.36 9.50
C GLY A 181 10.77 -24.68 8.86
N TYR A 182 11.63 -25.20 7.99
CA TYR A 182 11.35 -26.39 7.21
C TYR A 182 12.53 -27.37 7.30
N GLU A 183 12.21 -28.64 7.54
CA GLU A 183 13.13 -29.76 7.34
C GLU A 183 13.04 -30.21 5.87
N LEU A 184 14.17 -30.16 5.16
CA LEU A 184 14.19 -30.48 3.73
C LEU A 184 14.53 -31.94 3.48
N SER A 185 13.71 -32.60 2.65
CA SER A 185 14.11 -33.81 1.95
C SER A 185 14.94 -33.48 0.71
N LYS A 186 15.55 -34.49 0.10
CA LYS A 186 16.44 -34.33 -1.06
C LYS A 186 15.76 -33.63 -2.24
N GLU A 187 14.48 -33.90 -2.46
CA GLU A 187 13.69 -33.31 -3.55
C GLU A 187 13.54 -31.79 -3.41
N TYR A 188 13.40 -31.28 -2.17
CA TYR A 188 13.33 -29.84 -1.91
C TYR A 188 14.70 -29.15 -1.93
N MET A 189 15.81 -29.89 -1.83
CA MET A 189 17.14 -29.30 -1.93
C MET A 189 17.39 -28.69 -3.32
N GLU A 190 16.95 -29.38 -4.38
CA GLU A 190 17.04 -28.86 -5.76
C GLU A 190 16.20 -27.59 -5.97
N GLU A 191 15.01 -27.58 -5.35
CA GLU A 191 14.09 -26.44 -5.39
C GLU A 191 14.65 -25.21 -4.67
N ILE A 192 15.30 -25.40 -3.53
CA ILE A 192 15.81 -24.34 -2.67
C ILE A 192 17.26 -23.94 -3.04
N GLN A 193 17.89 -24.63 -3.99
CA GLN A 193 19.22 -24.32 -4.49
C GLN A 193 19.41 -22.84 -4.86
N PRO A 194 18.51 -22.16 -5.62
CA PRO A 194 18.69 -20.74 -5.93
C PRO A 194 18.72 -19.84 -4.67
N LEU A 195 17.90 -20.18 -3.67
CA LEU A 195 17.85 -19.48 -2.38
C LEU A 195 19.17 -19.65 -1.63
N TYR A 196 19.71 -20.88 -1.61
CA TYR A 196 21.00 -21.20 -1.01
C TYR A 196 22.15 -20.45 -1.67
N ASP A 197 22.22 -20.49 -3.00
CA ASP A 197 23.29 -19.88 -3.79
C ASP A 197 23.33 -18.35 -3.60
N ASP A 198 22.16 -17.71 -3.64
CA ASP A 198 22.05 -16.26 -3.41
C ASP A 198 22.45 -15.91 -1.96
N CYS A 199 22.07 -16.74 -0.99
CA CYS A 199 22.43 -16.57 0.41
C CYS A 199 23.95 -16.67 0.62
N LYS A 200 24.58 -17.71 0.07
CA LYS A 200 26.03 -17.95 0.16
C LYS A 200 26.83 -16.86 -0.55
N ARG A 201 26.36 -16.42 -1.72
CA ARG A 201 27.09 -15.47 -2.57
C ARG A 201 26.97 -14.02 -2.08
N TYR A 202 25.78 -13.61 -1.64
CA TYR A 202 25.47 -12.21 -1.37
C TYR A 202 25.23 -11.90 0.10
N ASN A 203 25.20 -12.93 0.96
CA ASN A 203 24.84 -12.81 2.38
C ASN A 203 23.52 -12.03 2.59
N LYS A 204 22.59 -12.16 1.63
CA LYS A 204 21.36 -11.38 1.61
C LYS A 204 20.33 -12.04 0.70
N LEU A 205 19.08 -12.06 1.15
CA LEU A 205 17.94 -12.51 0.36
C LEU A 205 16.91 -11.39 0.23
N TYR A 206 16.16 -11.43 -0.87
CA TYR A 206 15.07 -10.49 -1.15
C TYR A 206 13.75 -11.23 -1.19
N PHE A 207 12.79 -10.68 -0.47
CA PHE A 207 11.44 -11.18 -0.40
C PHE A 207 10.46 -10.04 -0.68
N SER A 208 9.20 -10.38 -0.98
CA SER A 208 8.10 -9.43 -0.93
C SER A 208 6.93 -9.97 -0.14
N ILE A 209 6.12 -9.03 0.34
CA ILE A 209 4.75 -9.28 0.77
C ILE A 209 3.81 -8.63 -0.24
N ARG A 210 2.84 -9.38 -0.73
CA ARG A 210 1.79 -8.92 -1.63
C ARG A 210 0.45 -8.93 -0.91
N LEU A 211 -0.21 -7.78 -0.90
CA LEU A 211 -1.49 -7.54 -0.27
C LEU A 211 -2.54 -7.40 -1.38
N GLU A 212 -3.48 -8.33 -1.42
CA GLU A 212 -4.56 -8.42 -2.41
C GLU A 212 -5.94 -8.33 -1.76
N GLU A 213 -6.96 -8.08 -2.58
CA GLU A 213 -8.36 -7.97 -2.14
C GLU A 213 -8.52 -6.93 -1.02
N LEU A 214 -7.92 -5.77 -1.27
CA LEU A 214 -7.81 -4.71 -0.28
C LEU A 214 -9.16 -4.05 -0.03
N TYR A 215 -9.51 -3.83 1.23
CA TYR A 215 -10.63 -2.95 1.56
C TYR A 215 -10.39 -2.15 2.82
N ILE A 216 -11.10 -1.03 2.89
CA ILE A 216 -11.06 -0.12 4.04
C ILE A 216 -12.45 -0.08 4.65
N THR A 217 -12.53 -0.27 5.95
CA THR A 217 -13.76 -0.12 6.72
C THR A 217 -13.62 1.08 7.66
N SER A 218 -14.58 1.98 7.60
CA SER A 218 -14.77 3.08 8.54
C SER A 218 -16.17 2.96 9.17
N ASP A 219 -16.48 3.77 10.17
CA ASP A 219 -17.82 3.78 10.81
C ASP A 219 -18.96 4.07 9.82
N PHE A 220 -18.65 4.70 8.69
CA PHE A 220 -19.63 5.13 7.70
C PHE A 220 -19.78 4.18 6.50
N ARG A 221 -18.72 3.44 6.15
CA ARG A 221 -18.71 2.61 4.93
C ARG A 221 -17.55 1.60 4.87
N LYS A 222 -17.74 0.59 4.02
CA LYS A 222 -16.71 -0.31 3.52
C LYS A 222 -16.42 0.00 2.04
N VAL A 223 -15.15 0.20 1.69
CA VAL A 223 -14.71 0.50 0.32
C VAL A 223 -13.71 -0.55 -0.13
N LEU A 224 -14.00 -1.21 -1.25
CA LEU A 224 -13.04 -2.09 -1.92
C LEU A 224 -12.03 -1.23 -2.69
N ASN A 225 -10.75 -1.51 -2.50
CA ASN A 225 -9.68 -0.94 -3.29
C ASN A 225 -9.23 -1.98 -4.31
N GLY A 226 -9.47 -1.72 -5.60
CA GLY A 226 -9.10 -2.62 -6.70
C GLY A 226 -7.60 -2.67 -7.01
N LYS A 227 -6.76 -2.07 -6.17
CA LYS A 227 -5.30 -2.11 -6.29
C LYS A 227 -4.73 -3.23 -5.43
N ASN A 228 -3.59 -3.77 -5.86
CA ASN A 228 -2.75 -4.65 -5.06
C ASN A 228 -1.48 -3.90 -4.65
N HIS A 229 -0.95 -4.19 -3.46
CA HIS A 229 0.36 -3.68 -3.05
C HIS A 229 1.35 -4.84 -3.03
N GLU A 230 2.53 -4.63 -3.58
CA GLU A 230 3.65 -5.55 -3.42
C GLU A 230 4.85 -4.77 -2.90
N LEU A 231 5.38 -5.18 -1.77
CA LEU A 231 6.39 -4.45 -1.04
C LEU A 231 7.59 -5.36 -0.79
N MET A 232 8.77 -4.95 -1.28
CA MET A 232 9.99 -5.72 -1.14
C MET A 232 10.73 -5.42 0.16
N PHE A 233 11.28 -6.46 0.77
CA PHE A 233 12.18 -6.38 1.90
C PHE A 233 13.36 -7.32 1.72
N SER A 234 14.37 -7.14 2.55
CA SER A 234 15.53 -8.01 2.56
C SER A 234 15.88 -8.47 3.96
N CYS A 235 16.55 -9.61 4.06
CA CYS A 235 17.10 -10.14 5.30
C CYS A 235 18.56 -10.56 5.10
N LYS A 236 19.28 -10.64 6.21
CA LYS A 236 20.60 -11.25 6.25
C LYS A 236 20.50 -12.75 6.07
N CYS A 237 21.65 -13.36 5.84
CA CYS A 237 21.81 -14.78 5.68
C CYS A 237 22.77 -15.35 6.71
N ASP A 238 22.53 -16.60 7.09
CA ASP A 238 23.46 -17.40 7.86
C ASP A 238 23.43 -18.83 7.35
N VAL A 239 24.60 -19.37 6.99
CA VAL A 239 24.74 -20.65 6.30
C VAL A 239 25.79 -21.49 7.00
N ASP A 240 25.39 -22.68 7.46
CA ASP A 240 26.34 -23.68 7.93
C ASP A 240 27.19 -24.18 6.74
N THR A 241 28.50 -23.94 6.83
CA THR A 241 29.49 -24.38 5.84
C THR A 241 29.43 -25.87 5.49
N LYS A 242 28.90 -26.72 6.38
CA LYS A 242 28.75 -28.17 6.14
C LYS A 242 27.64 -28.50 5.13
N LEU A 243 26.75 -27.55 4.83
CA LEU A 243 25.65 -27.74 3.90
C LEU A 243 26.06 -27.71 2.42
N ASP A 244 27.29 -27.30 2.11
CA ASP A 244 27.80 -27.26 0.73
C ASP A 244 27.68 -28.61 0.00
N ALA A 245 27.81 -29.72 0.74
CA ALA A 245 27.68 -31.06 0.18
C ALA A 245 26.23 -31.45 -0.19
N PHE A 246 25.23 -30.74 0.35
CA PHE A 246 23.81 -31.00 0.12
C PHE A 246 23.23 -30.16 -1.02
N PHE A 247 23.82 -29.00 -1.29
CA PHE A 247 23.37 -28.04 -2.30
C PHE A 247 24.34 -28.01 -3.50
N THR A 248 24.36 -29.09 -4.28
CA THR A 248 25.23 -29.25 -5.46
C THR A 248 24.46 -29.28 -6.78
N SER A 249 23.15 -29.04 -6.75
CA SER A 249 22.28 -29.22 -7.90
C SER A 249 22.29 -27.98 -8.81
N THR A 250 21.88 -28.15 -10.07
CA THR A 250 21.66 -27.00 -10.95
C THR A 250 20.44 -26.22 -10.46
N PRO A 251 20.52 -24.89 -10.29
CA PRO A 251 19.40 -24.08 -9.81
C PRO A 251 18.17 -24.20 -10.73
N VAL A 252 17.01 -24.51 -10.15
CA VAL A 252 15.73 -24.54 -10.87
C VAL A 252 14.81 -23.45 -10.33
N ASN A 253 14.40 -22.52 -11.19
CA ASN A 253 13.46 -21.47 -10.81
C ASN A 253 12.02 -22.03 -10.84
N LYS A 254 11.50 -22.46 -9.69
CA LYS A 254 10.09 -22.80 -9.54
C LYS A 254 9.23 -21.57 -9.27
N SER A 255 7.98 -21.59 -9.75
CA SER A 255 7.00 -20.54 -9.47
C SER A 255 6.49 -20.57 -8.03
N ILE A 256 6.53 -21.73 -7.38
CA ILE A 256 6.12 -21.96 -5.99
C ILE A 256 7.23 -22.76 -5.31
N ILE A 257 7.56 -22.40 -4.07
CA ILE A 257 8.51 -23.11 -3.22
C ILE A 257 7.88 -23.49 -1.88
N PHE A 258 8.44 -24.51 -1.23
CA PHE A 258 7.98 -25.12 0.03
C PHE A 258 6.56 -25.69 -0.05
N GLU A 259 6.12 -26.07 -1.25
CA GLU A 259 4.79 -26.65 -1.46
C GLU A 259 4.62 -27.94 -0.64
N ASN A 260 3.47 -28.15 -0.03
CA ASN A 260 3.14 -29.33 0.78
C ASN A 260 4.08 -29.59 1.98
N LEU A 261 4.82 -28.59 2.44
CA LEU A 261 5.61 -28.69 3.66
C LEU A 261 4.83 -28.13 4.86
N LYS A 262 5.05 -28.75 6.02
CA LYS A 262 4.59 -28.23 7.31
C LYS A 262 5.60 -27.19 7.81
N ASN A 263 5.11 -26.04 8.25
CA ASN A 263 5.97 -25.02 8.84
C ASN A 263 6.18 -25.29 10.34
N ASP A 264 7.43 -25.24 10.78
CA ASP A 264 7.80 -25.31 12.19
C ASP A 264 8.98 -24.36 12.49
N PRO A 265 8.69 -23.10 12.85
CA PRO A 265 9.72 -22.12 13.18
C PRO A 265 10.55 -22.45 14.44
N THR A 266 10.14 -23.44 15.24
CA THR A 266 10.91 -23.87 16.43
C THR A 266 12.15 -24.67 16.04
N LEU A 267 12.20 -25.21 14.82
CA LEU A 267 13.39 -25.87 14.26
C LEU A 267 14.62 -24.95 14.18
N LEU A 268 14.43 -23.63 14.26
CA LEU A 268 15.49 -22.64 14.25
C LEU A 268 16.13 -22.37 15.63
N GLU A 269 15.54 -22.90 16.72
CA GLU A 269 16.00 -22.68 18.10
C GLU A 269 17.16 -23.61 18.53
#